data_AF-A0A920HGM9-F1
#
_entry.id   AF-A0A920HGM9-F1
#
_cell.length_a   1.000
_cell.length_b   1.000
_cell.length_c   1.000
_cell.angle_alpha   90.00
_cell.angle_beta   90.00
_cell.angle_gamma   90.00
#
_symmetry.space_group_name_H-M   'P 1'
#
loop_
_entity.id
_entity.type
_entity.pdbx_description
1 polymer ?
#
loop_
_entity_poly.entity_id
_entity_poly.type
_entity_poly.pdbx_seq_one_letter_code
_entity_poly.pdbx_strand_id
1 'polypeptide(L)' 'MKILYAIQTTGNGHLARAQSIIPRLKEIANIDIITSGPKNDFY' A
#
# COMPACT_ATOMS: atom_id res chain seq x y z
N MET A 1 2.10 11.44 12.85
CA MET A 1 1.67 11.88 11.50
C MET A 1 0.66 10.88 10.96
N LYS A 2 -0.33 11.31 10.15
CA LYS A 2 -1.26 10.43 9.43
C LYS A 2 -0.98 10.52 7.93
N ILE A 3 -0.92 9.38 7.25
CA ILE A 3 -0.68 9.29 5.81
C ILE A 3 -1.78 8.43 5.18
N LEU A 4 -2.40 8.94 4.13
CA LEU A 4 -3.22 8.14 3.22
C LEU A 4 -2.34 7.66 2.06
N TYR A 5 -2.17 6.35 1.92
CA TYR A 5 -1.32 5.75 0.90
C TYR A 5 -2.17 5.01 -0.14
N ALA A 6 -2.22 5.56 -1.35
CA ALA A 6 -3.00 5.01 -2.46
C ALA A 6 -2.16 4.08 -3.34
N ILE A 7 -2.69 2.89 -3.66
CA ILE A 7 -1.98 1.85 -4.42
C ILE A 7 -2.81 1.46 -5.65
N GLN A 8 -2.18 1.52 -6.82
CA GLN A 8 -2.69 0.88 -8.01
C GLN A 8 -2.38 -0.62 -7.96
N THR A 9 -3.41 -1.45 -7.93
CA THR A 9 -3.28 -2.89 -7.80
C THR A 9 -3.06 -3.64 -9.11
N THR A 10 -3.11 -2.94 -10.25
CA THR A 10 -2.68 -3.50 -11.53
C THR A 10 -1.17 -3.50 -11.67
N GLY A 11 -0.58 -4.66 -11.96
CA GLY A 11 0.86 -4.82 -12.16
C GLY A 11 1.61 -5.18 -10.88
N ASN A 12 2.30 -6.32 -10.91
CA ASN A 12 2.95 -6.92 -9.73
C ASN A 12 4.01 -6.02 -9.09
N GLY A 13 4.65 -5.14 -9.86
CA GLY A 13 5.68 -4.23 -9.34
C GLY A 13 5.15 -3.21 -8.32
N HIS A 14 3.91 -2.73 -8.48
CA HIS A 14 3.31 -1.79 -7.54
C HIS A 14 2.99 -2.48 -6.21
N LEU A 15 2.43 -3.69 -6.27
CA LEU A 15 2.11 -4.48 -5.09
C LEU A 15 3.38 -4.89 -4.33
N ALA A 16 4.40 -5.40 -5.03
CA ALA A 16 5.66 -5.80 -4.42
C ALA A 16 6.36 -4.62 -3.71
N ARG A 17 6.32 -3.43 -4.32
CA ARG A 17 6.85 -2.21 -3.70
C ARG A 17 6.03 -1.76 -2.49
N ALA A 18 4.71 -1.81 -2.57
CA ALA A 18 3.87 -1.43 -1.44
C ALA A 18 4.08 -2.38 -0.25
N GLN A 19 4.18 -3.69 -0.49
CA GLN A 19 4.49 -4.69 0.54
C GLN A 19 5.81 -4.44 1.26
N SER A 20 6.84 -3.92 0.57
CA SER A 20 8.13 -3.60 1.21
C SER A 20 8.12 -2.26 1.95
N ILE A 21 7.39 -1.26 1.45
CA ILE A 21 7.40 0.11 2.00
C ILE A 21 6.42 0.27 3.18
N ILE A 22 5.21 -0.29 3.08
CA ILE A 22 4.16 -0.09 4.10
C ILE A 22 4.62 -0.44 5.52
N PRO A 23 5.28 -1.58 5.78
CA PRO A 23 5.72 -1.93 7.13
C PRO A 23 6.64 -0.85 7.73
N ARG A 24 7.58 -0.35 6.92
CA ARG A 24 8.52 0.68 7.37
C ARG A 24 7.83 2.03 7.63
N LEU A 25 6.83 2.39 6.82
CA LEU A 25 6.05 3.60 7.02
C LEU A 25 5.20 3.53 8.30
N LYS A 26 4.65 2.35 8.62
CA LYS A 26 3.88 2.13 9.86
C LYS A 26 4.70 2.32 11.14
N GLU A 27 6.03 2.18 11.08
CA GLU A 27 6.91 2.43 12.23
C GLU A 27 6.98 3.92 12.63
N ILE A 28 6.69 4.84 11.71
CA ILE A 28 6.88 6.29 11.92
C ILE A 28 5.60 7.12 11.74
N ALA A 29 4.55 6.54 11.18
CA ALA A 29 3.28 7.21 10.95
C ALA A 29 2.10 6.23 10.97
N ASN A 30 0.91 6.75 11.26
CA ASN A 30 -0.32 5.98 11.07
C ASN A 30 -0.69 6.00 9.58
N ILE A 31 -0.87 4.82 8.99
CA ILE A 31 -1.08 4.65 7.54
C ILE A 31 -2.48 4.11 7.28
N ASP A 32 -3.28 4.88 6.55
CA ASP A 32 -4.53 4.43 5.95
C ASP A 32 -4.24 4.04 4.49
N ILE A 33 -4.75 2.89 4.05
CA ILE A 33 -4.47 2.35 2.70
C ILE A 33 -5.75 2.35 1.89
N ILE A 34 -5.67 2.85 0.65
CA ILE A 34 -6.73 2.69 -0.35
C ILE A 34 -6.15 2.05 -1.60
N THR A 35 -6.92 1.16 -2.20
CA THR A 35 -6.55 0.45 -3.42
C THR A 35 -7.47 0.80 -4.57
N SER A 36 -6.92 0.82 -5.77
CA SER A 36 -7.69 0.93 -7.02
C SER A 36 -7.28 -0.19 -7.96
N GLY A 37 -8.21 -0.73 -8.74
CA GLY A 37 -7.95 -1.79 -9.71
C GLY A 37 -8.81 -3.04 -9.46
N PRO A 38 -8.60 -4.13 -10.20
CA PRO A 38 -9.33 -5.39 -10.01
C PRO A 38 -9.13 -5.94 -8.60
N LYS A 39 -10.13 -6.72 -8.15
CA LYS A 39 -10.04 -7.43 -6.87
C LYS A 39 -8.82 -8.36 -6.87
N ASN A 40 -8.05 -8.31 -5.81
CA ASN A 40 -6.88 -9.15 -5.59
C ASN A 40 -6.75 -9.48 -4.09
N ASP A 41 -5.74 -10.26 -3.76
CA ASP A 41 -5.43 -10.65 -2.38
C ASP A 41 -4.42 -9.68 -1.73
N PHE A 42 -4.36 -8.43 -2.21
CA PHE A 42 -3.45 -7.44 -1.65
C PHE A 42 -4.05 -6.85 -0.37
N TYR A 43 -3.48 -7.29 0.75
CA TYR A 43 -3.81 -6.93 2.14
C TYR A 43 -5.10 -7.56 2.67
#